data_AF-A0A257P0S1-F1
#
_entry.id   AF-A0A257P0S1-F1
#
_cell.length_a   1.000
_cell.length_b   1.000
_cell.length_c   1.000
_cell.angle_alpha   90.00
_cell.angle_beta   90.00
_cell.angle_gamma   90.00
#
_symmetry.space_group_name_H-M   'P 1'
#
loop_
_entity.id
_entity.type
_entity.pdbx_description
1 polymer ?
#
loop_
_entity_poly.entity_id
_entity_poly.type
_entity_poly.pdbx_seq_one_letter_code
_entity_poly.pdbx_strand_id
1 'polypeptide(L)'
;MNVTEYFEQSLSERGFTADAAQRAGVARLQQCYDEWVEYKSRRSSAIRRALVHPELPRGVYLYGGVGRGKSMLMDAFFVTVPLLRKTRLHFHEFMHEVQREMAALQGTVDPLTELSKRIARRFRLICFDEFHISDVTDAMILHRLLDGLFDHGVQMVATSNFHPDDLYPDGLHRDRILP
;
A
#
# COMPACT_ATOMS: atom_id res chain seq x y z
N MET A 1 3.54 21.23 1.71
CA MET A 1 4.15 20.33 2.70
C MET A 1 4.30 18.95 2.08
N ASN A 2 5.53 18.46 1.97
CA ASN A 2 5.85 17.11 1.50
C ASN A 2 5.99 16.13 2.68
N VAL A 3 6.34 14.87 2.39
CA VAL A 3 6.45 13.80 3.40
C VAL A 3 7.49 14.12 4.46
N THR A 4 8.67 14.58 4.03
CA THR A 4 9.79 14.86 4.92
C THR A 4 9.47 16.02 5.86
N GLU A 5 8.95 17.12 5.32
CA GLU A 5 8.53 18.29 6.09
C GLU A 5 7.47 17.94 7.13
N TYR A 6 6.44 17.17 6.74
CA TYR A 6 5.40 16.74 7.67
C TYR A 6 5.95 15.85 8.79
N PHE A 7 6.84 14.92 8.45
CA PHE A 7 7.46 14.02 9.42
C PHE A 7 8.34 14.80 10.42
N GLU A 8 9.19 15.70 9.94
CA GLU A 8 10.05 16.54 10.79
C GLU A 8 9.23 17.45 11.70
N GLN A 9 8.18 18.08 11.18
CA GLN A 9 7.25 18.86 11.99
C GLN A 9 6.61 17.99 13.07
N SER A 10 6.10 16.80 12.71
CA SER A 10 5.46 15.88 13.64
C SER A 10 6.40 15.39 14.74
N LEU A 11 7.69 15.23 14.44
CA LEU A 11 8.72 14.90 15.44
C LEU A 11 8.99 16.08 16.37
N SER A 12 9.16 17.28 15.81
CA SER A 12 9.41 18.50 16.58
C SER A 12 8.29 18.80 17.57
N GLU A 13 7.03 18.68 17.14
CA GLU A 13 5.85 18.90 18.00
C GLU A 13 5.78 17.91 19.17
N ARG A 14 6.36 16.72 19.02
CA ARG A 14 6.39 15.67 20.04
C ARG A 14 7.70 15.62 20.83
N GLY A 15 8.66 16.50 20.54
CA GLY A 15 9.97 16.51 21.17
C GLY A 15 10.84 15.28 20.84
N PHE A 16 10.64 14.67 19.68
CA PHE A 16 11.38 13.49 19.24
C PHE A 16 12.46 13.85 18.21
N THR A 17 13.47 12.99 18.09
CA THR A 17 14.48 13.05 17.04
C THR A 17 14.48 11.74 16.26
N ALA A 18 14.62 11.84 14.92
CA ALA A 18 14.64 10.65 14.08
C ALA A 18 15.96 9.89 14.25
N ASP A 19 15.90 8.55 14.25
CA ASP A 19 17.08 7.71 14.08
C ASP A 19 17.46 7.55 12.59
N ALA A 20 18.56 6.85 12.30
CA ALA A 20 19.03 6.65 10.93
C ALA A 20 18.06 5.80 10.07
N ALA A 21 17.39 4.82 10.67
CA ALA A 21 16.44 3.96 9.96
C ALA A 21 15.16 4.72 9.62
N GLN A 22 14.68 5.56 10.54
CA GLN A 22 13.54 6.45 10.32
C GLN A 22 13.84 7.48 9.22
N ARG A 23 15.05 8.05 9.21
CA ARG A 23 15.50 8.94 8.12
C ARG A 23 15.54 8.22 6.76
N ALA A 24 16.03 6.99 6.71
CA ALA A 24 16.01 6.20 5.47
C ALA A 24 14.57 5.88 5.03
N GLY A 25 13.70 5.51 5.97
CA GLY A 25 12.28 5.24 5.71
C GLY A 25 11.54 6.44 5.15
N VAL A 26 11.68 7.62 5.78
CA VAL A 26 11.03 8.85 5.30
C VAL A 26 11.58 9.27 3.94
N ALA A 27 12.88 9.10 3.69
CA ALA A 27 13.47 9.40 2.38
C ALA A 27 12.88 8.52 1.27
N ARG A 28 12.69 7.21 1.52
CA ARG A 28 12.05 6.32 0.55
C ARG A 28 10.57 6.67 0.32
N LEU A 29 9.85 7.06 1.37
CA LEU A 29 8.46 7.52 1.24
C LEU A 29 8.37 8.87 0.50
N GLN A 30 9.33 9.78 0.71
CA GLN A 30 9.45 11.02 -0.03
C GLN A 30 9.64 10.76 -1.52
N GLN A 31 10.53 9.82 -1.90
CA GLN A 31 10.67 9.40 -3.29
C GLN A 31 9.35 8.88 -3.88
N CYS A 32 8.62 8.03 -3.13
CA CYS A 32 7.31 7.54 -3.58
C CYS A 32 6.30 8.70 -3.76
N TYR A 33 6.32 9.69 -2.88
CA TYR A 33 5.51 10.90 -3.01
C TYR A 33 5.87 11.67 -4.29
N ASP A 34 7.16 11.87 -4.57
CA ASP A 34 7.62 12.61 -5.74
C ASP A 34 7.24 11.90 -7.05
N GLU A 35 7.37 10.57 -7.09
CA GLU A 35 6.87 9.73 -8.18
C GLU A 35 5.36 9.91 -8.40
N TRP A 36 4.56 10.00 -7.33
CA TRP A 36 3.12 10.28 -7.43
C TRP A 36 2.81 11.69 -7.94
N VAL A 37 3.57 12.69 -7.50
CA VAL A 37 3.47 14.07 -8.01
C VAL A 37 3.76 14.10 -9.50
N GLU A 38 4.84 13.46 -9.94
CA GLU A 38 5.21 13.38 -11.35
C GLU A 38 4.12 12.66 -12.16
N TYR A 39 3.69 11.48 -11.71
CA TYR A 39 2.63 10.70 -12.35
C TYR A 39 1.37 11.53 -12.57
N LYS A 40 0.92 12.29 -11.56
CA LYS A 40 -0.23 13.18 -11.68
C LYS A 40 0.01 14.34 -12.64
N SER A 41 1.19 14.94 -12.63
CA SER A 41 1.53 16.06 -13.51
C SER A 41 1.43 15.65 -14.99
N ARG A 42 1.87 14.43 -15.32
CA ARG A 42 1.80 13.85 -16.67
C ARG A 42 0.37 13.52 -17.10
N ARG A 43 -0.56 13.38 -16.15
CA ARG A 43 -1.99 13.02 -16.35
C ARG A 43 -2.97 14.14 -15.95
N SER A 44 -2.51 15.40 -16.01
CA SER A 44 -3.25 16.57 -15.51
C SER A 44 -4.56 16.88 -16.25
N SER A 45 -4.69 16.52 -17.54
CA SER A 45 -5.89 16.76 -18.35
C SER A 45 -6.55 15.46 -18.84
N ALA A 46 -7.82 15.53 -19.25
CA ALA A 46 -8.56 14.37 -19.78
C ALA A 46 -7.89 13.77 -21.03
N ILE A 47 -7.40 14.62 -21.94
CA ILE A 47 -6.68 14.21 -23.15
C ILE A 47 -5.36 13.51 -22.77
N ARG A 48 -4.58 14.10 -21.86
CA ARG A 48 -3.34 13.48 -21.37
C ARG A 48 -3.60 12.16 -20.67
N ARG A 49 -4.71 12.02 -19.94
CA ARG A 49 -5.10 10.74 -19.34
C ARG A 49 -5.38 9.66 -20.36
N ALA A 50 -5.87 10.01 -21.56
CA ALA A 50 -6.16 9.05 -22.62
C ALA A 50 -4.92 8.66 -23.44
N LEU A 51 -3.92 9.55 -23.56
CA LEU A 51 -2.75 9.34 -24.43
C LEU A 51 -1.46 8.99 -23.68
N VAL A 52 -1.34 9.37 -22.41
CA VAL A 52 -0.14 9.20 -21.61
C VAL A 52 -0.41 8.19 -20.50
N HIS A 53 0.32 7.07 -20.58
CA HIS A 53 0.32 5.98 -19.62
C HIS A 53 1.72 5.88 -18.99
N PRO A 54 2.08 6.80 -18.07
CA PRO A 54 3.34 6.68 -17.35
C PRO A 54 3.29 5.46 -16.42
N GLU A 55 4.46 4.92 -16.12
CA GLU A 55 4.59 3.83 -15.14
C GLU A 55 4.06 4.26 -13.77
N LEU A 56 3.48 3.30 -13.04
CA LEU A 56 2.98 3.56 -11.70
C LEU A 56 4.15 3.68 -10.72
N PRO A 57 4.06 4.60 -9.75
CA PRO A 57 5.04 4.71 -8.67
C PRO A 57 5.25 3.38 -7.95
N ARG A 58 6.49 3.07 -7.58
CA ARG A 58 6.78 1.82 -6.87
C ARG A 58 6.31 1.92 -5.42
N GLY A 59 5.57 0.91 -4.98
CA GLY A 59 5.15 0.77 -3.59
C GLY A 59 6.31 0.75 -2.60
N VAL A 60 5.97 0.89 -1.31
CA VAL A 60 6.95 0.89 -0.22
C VAL A 60 6.50 -0.10 0.85
N TYR A 61 7.41 -0.98 1.26
CA TYR A 61 7.19 -1.91 2.36
C TYR A 61 8.14 -1.56 3.51
N LEU A 62 7.58 -1.04 4.61
CA LEU A 62 8.32 -0.64 5.80
C LEU A 62 8.25 -1.75 6.85
N TYR A 63 9.38 -2.36 7.17
CA TYR A 63 9.46 -3.36 8.23
C TYR A 63 10.33 -2.91 9.40
N GLY A 64 10.10 -3.53 10.55
CA GLY A 64 10.90 -3.33 11.75
C GLY A 64 10.09 -3.64 13.02
N GLY A 65 10.75 -3.80 14.16
CA GLY A 65 10.09 -4.16 15.41
C GLY A 65 9.01 -3.18 15.90
N VAL A 66 8.32 -3.59 16.97
CA VAL A 66 7.31 -2.77 17.66
C VAL A 66 7.96 -1.48 18.19
N GLY A 67 7.23 -0.37 18.16
CA GLY A 67 7.70 0.92 18.71
C GLY A 67 8.73 1.68 17.87
N ARG A 68 9.05 1.23 16.64
CA ARG A 68 10.05 1.88 15.77
C ARG A 68 9.53 3.09 14.97
N GLY A 69 8.30 3.52 15.19
CA GLY A 69 7.71 4.70 14.54
C GLY A 69 7.19 4.47 13.11
N LYS A 70 7.00 3.21 12.68
CA LYS A 70 6.44 2.87 11.35
C LYS A 70 5.11 3.57 11.07
N SER A 71 4.22 3.61 12.06
CA SER A 71 2.91 4.25 11.94
C SER A 71 3.02 5.76 11.74
N MET A 72 4.04 6.42 12.30
CA MET A 72 4.32 7.85 12.10
C MET A 72 4.87 8.11 10.68
N LEU A 73 5.76 7.25 10.19
CA LEU A 73 6.23 7.31 8.80
C LEU A 73 5.08 7.14 7.81
N MET A 74 4.22 6.13 8.04
CA MET A 74 3.03 5.89 7.23
C MET A 74 2.07 7.08 7.29
N ASP A 75 1.89 7.70 8.45
CA ASP A 75 1.05 8.88 8.61
C ASP A 75 1.55 10.07 7.79
N ALA A 76 2.86 10.35 7.86
CA ALA A 76 3.48 11.41 7.08
C ALA A 76 3.26 11.23 5.57
N PHE A 77 3.40 9.99 5.08
CA PHE A 77 3.13 9.70 3.68
C PHE A 77 1.64 9.80 3.34
N PHE A 78 0.77 9.15 4.12
CA PHE A 78 -0.65 9.08 3.81
C PHE A 78 -1.31 10.45 3.83
N VAL A 79 -0.96 11.32 4.77
CA VAL A 79 -1.54 12.67 4.87
C VAL A 79 -1.11 13.54 3.70
N THR A 80 0.14 13.42 3.25
CA THR A 80 0.72 14.34 2.26
C THR A 80 0.52 13.89 0.81
N VAL A 81 0.51 12.58 0.52
CA VAL A 81 0.45 12.05 -0.85
C VAL A 81 -0.74 12.65 -1.63
N PRO A 82 -0.53 13.19 -2.86
CA PRO A 82 -1.51 14.01 -3.54
C PRO A 82 -2.63 13.18 -4.21
N LEU A 83 -3.09 12.11 -3.59
CA LEU A 83 -4.14 11.22 -4.11
C LEU A 83 -5.45 11.42 -3.37
N LEU A 84 -6.55 11.55 -4.12
CA LEU A 84 -7.90 11.59 -3.56
C LEU A 84 -8.44 10.17 -3.29
N ARG A 85 -8.21 9.25 -4.22
CA ARG A 85 -8.64 7.85 -4.12
C ARG A 85 -7.59 7.05 -3.36
N LYS A 86 -7.52 7.24 -2.04
CA LYS A 86 -6.61 6.50 -1.16
C LYS A 86 -7.34 6.03 0.09
N THR A 87 -6.90 4.92 0.64
CA THR A 87 -7.40 4.42 1.93
C THR A 87 -6.24 3.91 2.78
N ARG A 88 -6.44 3.91 4.09
CA ARG A 88 -5.51 3.38 5.09
C ARG A 88 -6.31 2.51 6.06
N LEU A 89 -5.86 1.28 6.28
CA LEU A 89 -6.55 0.29 7.12
C LEU A 89 -5.57 -0.78 7.59
N HIS A 90 -5.95 -1.50 8.64
CA HIS A 90 -5.19 -2.67 9.05
C HIS A 90 -5.41 -3.82 8.06
N PHE A 91 -4.37 -4.64 7.87
CA PHE A 91 -4.43 -5.74 6.89
C PHE A 91 -5.56 -6.76 7.18
N HIS A 92 -5.79 -7.09 8.46
CA HIS A 92 -6.87 -8.02 8.83
C HIS A 92 -8.26 -7.48 8.51
N GLU A 93 -8.50 -6.17 8.70
CA GLU A 93 -9.76 -5.50 8.36
C GLU A 93 -10.03 -5.58 6.85
N PHE A 94 -8.98 -5.40 6.05
CA PHE A 94 -9.05 -5.57 4.60
C PHE A 94 -9.43 -6.99 4.21
N MET A 95 -8.78 -8.00 4.77
CA MET A 95 -9.08 -9.40 4.45
C MET A 95 -10.52 -9.78 4.84
N HIS A 96 -11.02 -9.26 5.96
CA HIS A 96 -12.44 -9.43 6.31
C HIS A 96 -13.40 -8.78 5.31
N GLU A 97 -13.11 -7.59 4.80
CA GLU A 97 -13.90 -6.96 3.72
C GLU A 97 -13.83 -7.77 2.42
N VAL A 98 -12.64 -8.25 2.05
CA VAL A 98 -12.43 -9.11 0.88
C VAL A 98 -13.26 -10.39 0.98
N GLN A 99 -13.17 -11.12 2.08
CA GLN A 99 -13.94 -12.36 2.28
C GLN A 99 -15.45 -12.11 2.21
N ARG A 100 -15.93 -11.01 2.80
CA ARG A 100 -17.34 -10.62 2.75
C ARG A 100 -17.81 -10.29 1.34
N GLU A 101 -17.04 -9.49 0.58
CA GLU A 101 -17.38 -9.16 -0.81
C GLU A 101 -17.29 -10.38 -1.73
N MET A 102 -16.32 -11.27 -1.51
CA MET A 102 -16.20 -12.54 -2.22
C MET A 102 -17.42 -13.43 -2.00
N ALA A 103 -17.93 -13.52 -0.76
CA ALA A 103 -19.16 -14.25 -0.46
C ALA A 103 -20.37 -13.67 -1.21
N ALA A 104 -20.47 -12.34 -1.30
CA ALA A 104 -21.54 -11.67 -2.05
C ALA A 104 -21.42 -11.83 -3.58
N LEU A 105 -20.24 -12.19 -4.08
CA LEU A 105 -19.96 -12.44 -5.50
C LEU A 105 -20.04 -13.92 -5.88
N GLN A 106 -20.47 -14.79 -4.98
CA GLN A 106 -20.67 -16.21 -5.27
C GLN A 106 -21.57 -16.42 -6.51
N GLY A 107 -21.16 -17.34 -7.39
CA GLY A 107 -21.83 -17.57 -8.67
C GLY A 107 -21.31 -16.70 -9.84
N THR A 108 -20.44 -15.71 -9.57
CA THR A 108 -19.71 -15.01 -10.62
C THR A 108 -18.57 -15.90 -11.16
N VAL A 109 -18.33 -15.86 -12.48
CA VAL A 109 -17.29 -16.69 -13.13
C VAL A 109 -15.90 -16.44 -12.56
N ASP A 110 -15.55 -15.19 -12.26
CA ASP A 110 -14.29 -14.84 -11.60
C ASP A 110 -14.49 -13.72 -10.56
N PRO A 111 -14.85 -14.08 -9.31
CA PRO A 111 -15.17 -13.13 -8.26
C PRO A 111 -14.00 -12.19 -7.89
N LEU A 112 -12.75 -12.69 -7.93
CA LEU A 112 -11.56 -11.89 -7.58
C LEU A 112 -11.26 -10.82 -8.63
N THR A 113 -11.42 -11.16 -9.90
CA THR A 113 -11.30 -10.19 -10.99
C THR A 113 -12.39 -9.11 -10.91
N GLU A 114 -13.62 -9.48 -10.55
CA GLU A 114 -14.67 -8.47 -10.33
C GLU A 114 -14.39 -7.61 -9.09
N LEU A 115 -13.92 -8.22 -8.00
CA LEU A 115 -13.57 -7.51 -6.77
C LEU A 115 -12.42 -6.53 -6.97
N SER A 116 -11.33 -6.93 -7.64
CA SER A 116 -10.20 -6.04 -7.93
C SER A 116 -10.65 -4.81 -8.76
N LYS A 117 -11.54 -4.98 -9.74
CA LYS A 117 -12.16 -3.86 -10.48
C LYS A 117 -12.95 -2.93 -9.57
N ARG A 118 -13.75 -3.47 -8.64
CA ARG A 118 -14.52 -2.68 -7.67
C ARG A 118 -13.61 -1.87 -6.76
N ILE A 119 -12.58 -2.50 -6.21
CA ILE A 119 -11.59 -1.83 -5.36
C ILE A 119 -10.83 -0.76 -6.16
N ALA A 120 -10.41 -1.03 -7.40
CA ALA A 120 -9.68 -0.07 -8.24
C ALA A 120 -10.52 1.13 -8.70
N ARG A 121 -11.86 1.01 -8.68
CA ARG A 121 -12.76 2.17 -8.86
C ARG A 121 -12.74 3.07 -7.61
N ARG A 122 -12.68 2.48 -6.42
CA ARG A 122 -12.64 3.19 -5.12
C ARG A 122 -11.26 3.81 -4.85
N PHE A 123 -10.17 3.07 -5.10
CA PHE A 123 -8.83 3.41 -4.65
C PHE A 123 -7.79 3.38 -5.80
N ARG A 124 -6.75 4.20 -5.66
CA ARG A 124 -5.48 4.17 -6.44
C ARG A 124 -4.29 3.80 -5.57
N LEU A 125 -4.42 3.99 -4.26
CA LEU A 125 -3.40 3.71 -3.27
C LEU A 125 -4.08 3.08 -2.05
N ILE A 126 -3.54 1.97 -1.58
CA ILE A 126 -3.93 1.35 -0.32
C ILE A 126 -2.72 1.35 0.61
N CYS A 127 -2.88 1.97 1.77
CA CYS A 127 -1.88 2.00 2.83
C CYS A 127 -2.25 0.94 3.88
N PHE A 128 -1.52 -0.16 3.93
CA PHE A 128 -1.73 -1.21 4.92
C PHE A 128 -0.91 -0.93 6.17
N ASP A 129 -1.59 -0.86 7.32
CA ASP A 129 -0.92 -0.99 8.61
C ASP A 129 -0.91 -2.44 9.06
N GLU A 130 0.16 -2.83 9.74
CA GLU A 130 0.33 -4.16 10.34
C GLU A 130 0.10 -5.31 9.36
N PHE A 131 0.76 -5.23 8.21
CA PHE A 131 0.71 -6.27 7.18
C PHE A 131 1.34 -7.56 7.70
N HIS A 132 0.51 -8.56 7.97
CA HIS A 132 0.91 -9.86 8.47
C HIS A 132 -0.13 -10.90 8.03
N ILE A 133 0.35 -11.99 7.44
CA ILE A 133 -0.51 -13.06 6.91
C ILE A 133 -0.48 -14.22 7.91
N SER A 134 -1.63 -14.53 8.51
CA SER A 134 -1.75 -15.61 9.52
C SER A 134 -2.36 -16.91 8.99
N ASP A 135 -3.00 -16.90 7.81
CA ASP A 135 -3.70 -18.06 7.25
C ASP A 135 -3.31 -18.30 5.77
N VAL A 136 -3.14 -19.57 5.41
CA VAL A 136 -2.82 -20.05 4.04
C VAL A 136 -3.90 -19.64 3.03
N THR A 137 -5.16 -19.72 3.43
CA THR A 137 -6.33 -19.40 2.60
C THR A 137 -6.32 -17.93 2.23
N ASP A 138 -6.02 -17.07 3.21
CA ASP A 138 -5.86 -15.64 3.00
C ASP A 138 -4.68 -15.33 2.09
N ALA A 139 -3.57 -16.07 2.21
CA ALA A 139 -2.40 -15.91 1.37
C ALA A 139 -2.72 -16.16 -0.13
N MET A 140 -3.45 -17.23 -0.45
CA MET A 140 -3.84 -17.56 -1.83
C MET A 140 -4.80 -16.53 -2.44
N ILE A 141 -5.80 -16.09 -1.67
CA ILE A 141 -6.76 -15.06 -2.09
C ILE A 141 -6.03 -13.73 -2.30
N LEU A 142 -5.18 -13.36 -1.35
CA LEU A 142 -4.44 -12.11 -1.37
C LEU A 142 -3.57 -12.01 -2.61
N HIS A 143 -2.73 -13.02 -2.89
CA HIS A 143 -1.85 -13.02 -4.06
C HIS A 143 -2.62 -12.67 -5.35
N ARG A 144 -3.68 -13.45 -5.66
CA ARG A 144 -4.50 -13.22 -6.86
C ARG A 144 -5.20 -11.87 -6.86
N LEU A 145 -5.63 -11.40 -5.69
CA LEU A 145 -6.27 -10.10 -5.57
C LEU A 145 -5.26 -8.98 -5.85
N LEU A 146 -4.06 -9.06 -5.28
CA LEU A 146 -3.00 -8.07 -5.46
C LEU A 146 -2.58 -7.96 -6.93
N ASP A 147 -2.44 -9.09 -7.64
CA ASP A 147 -2.19 -9.09 -9.09
C ASP A 147 -3.25 -8.27 -9.83
N GLY A 148 -4.53 -8.56 -9.61
CA GLY A 148 -5.63 -7.82 -10.23
C GLY A 148 -5.68 -6.35 -9.82
N LEU A 149 -5.29 -6.02 -8.59
CA LEU A 149 -5.19 -4.64 -8.12
C LEU A 149 -4.08 -3.88 -8.86
N PHE A 150 -2.90 -4.49 -9.02
CA PHE A 150 -1.78 -3.91 -9.76
C PHE A 150 -2.11 -3.74 -11.24
N ASP A 151 -2.73 -4.74 -11.88
CA ASP A 151 -3.21 -4.67 -13.27
C ASP A 151 -4.22 -3.52 -13.48
N HIS A 152 -5.03 -3.21 -12.47
CA HIS A 152 -5.97 -2.09 -12.48
C HIS A 152 -5.38 -0.76 -11.98
N GLY A 153 -4.08 -0.74 -11.71
CA GLY A 153 -3.30 0.42 -11.33
C GLY A 153 -3.61 0.95 -9.95
N VAL A 154 -3.75 0.03 -8.99
CA VAL A 154 -3.78 0.30 -7.54
C VAL A 154 -2.41 -0.03 -6.98
N GLN A 155 -1.75 0.93 -6.33
CA GLN A 155 -0.48 0.70 -5.65
C GLN A 155 -0.68 0.49 -4.15
N MET A 156 0.34 -0.06 -3.50
CA MET A 156 0.35 -0.28 -2.05
C MET A 156 1.56 0.34 -1.37
N VAL A 157 1.34 0.80 -0.15
CA VAL A 157 2.38 1.05 0.85
C VAL A 157 2.00 0.26 2.10
N ALA A 158 2.95 -0.41 2.74
CA ALA A 158 2.67 -1.28 3.87
C ALA A 158 3.63 -1.04 5.04
N THR A 159 3.15 -1.22 6.27
CA THR A 159 3.99 -1.37 7.47
C THR A 159 3.88 -2.79 8.02
N SER A 160 4.98 -3.38 8.50
CA SER A 160 4.97 -4.70 9.14
C SER A 160 6.01 -4.83 10.24
N ASN A 161 5.79 -5.78 11.15
CA ASN A 161 6.80 -6.23 12.11
C ASN A 161 7.74 -7.31 11.55
N PHE A 162 7.42 -7.86 10.38
CA PHE A 162 8.13 -8.97 9.75
C PHE A 162 8.88 -8.50 8.51
N HIS A 163 10.03 -9.10 8.23
CA HIS A 163 10.69 -8.96 6.93
C HIS A 163 9.77 -9.57 5.84
N PRO A 164 9.79 -9.10 4.58
CA PRO A 164 9.00 -9.70 3.50
C PRO A 164 9.15 -11.22 3.41
N ASP A 165 10.38 -11.74 3.54
CA ASP A 165 10.65 -13.18 3.51
C ASP A 165 10.01 -13.95 4.67
N ASP A 166 9.72 -13.27 5.78
CA ASP A 166 9.16 -13.82 7.02
C ASP A 166 7.65 -13.56 7.14
N LEU A 167 7.01 -13.00 6.11
CA LEU A 167 5.57 -12.70 6.13
C LEU A 167 4.70 -13.97 6.12
N TYR A 168 5.24 -15.07 5.64
CA TYR A 168 4.56 -16.34 5.53
C TYR A 168 5.57 -17.50 5.66
N PRO A 169 6.13 -17.70 6.88
CA PRO A 169 7.10 -18.77 7.13
C PRO A 169 6.43 -20.13 6.91
N ASP A 170 7.09 -21.01 6.15
CA ASP A 170 6.62 -22.37 5.82
C ASP A 170 5.32 -22.46 5.01
N GLY A 171 5.01 -21.40 4.28
CA GLY A 171 3.84 -21.31 3.44
C GLY A 171 3.78 -22.23 2.23
N LEU A 172 2.63 -22.88 1.99
CA LEU A 172 2.36 -23.60 0.75
C LEU A 172 2.44 -22.63 -0.45
N HIS A 173 3.29 -22.91 -1.43
CA HIS A 173 3.55 -22.07 -2.62
C HIS A 173 4.20 -20.69 -2.35
N ARG A 174 5.10 -20.59 -1.35
CA ARG A 174 5.90 -19.39 -1.02
C ARG A 174 6.50 -18.66 -2.23
N ASP A 175 6.98 -19.40 -3.23
CA ASP A 175 7.60 -18.87 -4.45
C ASP A 175 6.66 -18.02 -5.32
N ARG A 176 5.35 -18.09 -5.07
CA ARG A 176 4.36 -17.25 -5.77
C ARG A 176 4.08 -15.96 -5.01
N ILE A 177 4.32 -15.89 -3.70
CA ILE A 177 3.85 -14.79 -2.84
C ILE A 177 4.93 -13.71 -2.63
N LEU A 178 6.19 -14.05 -2.83
CA LEU A 178 7.31 -13.11 -2.73
C LEU A 178 7.57 -12.42 -4.08
N PRO A 179 7.93 -11.13 -4.08
CA PRO A 179 8.20 -10.36 -5.29
C PRO A 179 9.44 -10.81 -6.07
#